data_AF-A0AAU2HKK9-F1
#
_entry.id   AF-A0AAU2HKK9-F1
#
_cell.length_a   1.000
_cell.length_b   1.000
_cell.length_c   1.000
_cell.angle_alpha   90.00
_cell.angle_beta   90.00
_cell.angle_gamma   90.00
#
_symmetry.space_group_name_H-M   'P 1'
#
loop_
_entity.id
_entity.type
_entity.pdbx_description
1 polymer ?
#
loop_
_entity_poly.entity_id
_entity_poly.type
_entity_poly.pdbx_seq_one_letter_code
_entity_poly.pdbx_strand_id
1 'polypeptide(L)'
;MLLPDKSLVDSLLRRYRAWEVVVLAEPHDLASRRHLEDVAYTLCVLMGQRTTRDAITEAEFYLGWARSVVPAADVMTRDGGKQSRVFSGPR
;
A
#
# COMPACT_ATOMS: atom_id res chain seq x y z
N MET A 1 14.27 -11.06 9.94
CA MET A 1 14.28 -10.14 8.79
C MET A 1 14.51 -8.73 9.30
N LEU A 2 15.37 -7.95 8.63
CA LEU A 2 15.59 -6.55 8.95
C LEU A 2 14.30 -5.79 8.62
N LEU A 3 13.64 -5.22 9.62
CA LEU A 3 12.48 -4.36 9.39
C LEU A 3 12.94 -3.08 8.66
N PRO A 4 12.15 -2.55 7.72
CA PRO A 4 12.50 -1.31 7.03
C PRO A 4 12.59 -0.15 8.02
N ASP A 5 13.43 0.84 7.73
CA ASP A 5 13.59 2.00 8.60
C ASP A 5 12.26 2.75 8.79
N LYS A 6 11.87 3.04 10.03
CA LYS A 6 10.61 3.72 10.35
C LYS A 6 10.52 5.12 9.74
N SER A 7 11.63 5.84 9.63
CA SER A 7 11.66 7.18 9.01
C SER A 7 11.39 7.12 7.51
N LEU A 8 11.84 6.06 6.84
CA LEU A 8 11.54 5.81 5.44
C LEU A 8 10.04 5.56 5.26
N VAL A 9 9.43 4.72 6.10
CA VAL A 9 7.99 4.40 6.03
C VAL A 9 7.13 5.64 6.31
N ASP A 10 7.47 6.44 7.32
CA ASP A 10 6.80 7.73 7.60
C ASP A 10 6.89 8.67 6.38
N SER A 11 8.08 8.81 5.80
CA SER A 11 8.30 9.67 4.62
C SER A 11 7.48 9.21 3.42
N LEU A 12 7.36 7.89 3.20
CA LEU A 12 6.55 7.32 2.13
C LEU A 12 5.05 7.57 2.35
N LEU A 13 4.54 7.43 3.58
CA LEU A 13 3.14 7.73 3.89
C LEU A 13 2.81 9.20 3.68
N ARG A 14 3.67 10.12 4.12
CA ARG A 14 3.50 11.56 3.86
C ARG A 14 3.46 11.87 2.38
N ARG A 15 4.38 11.27 1.61
CA ARG A 15 4.43 11.44 0.15
C ARG A 15 3.19 10.85 -0.53
N TYR A 16 2.71 9.69 -0.10
CA TYR A 16 1.49 9.08 -0.60
C TYR A 16 0.29 10.01 -0.40
N ARG A 17 0.11 10.56 0.80
CA ARG A 17 -0.99 11.50 1.11
C ARG A 17 -0.90 12.79 0.28
N ALA A 18 0.31 13.32 0.06
CA ALA A 18 0.49 14.49 -0.78
C ALA A 18 0.08 14.22 -2.24
N TRP A 19 0.50 13.08 -2.81
CA TRP A 19 0.10 12.70 -4.16
C TRP A 19 -1.38 12.33 -4.28
N GLU A 20 -2.01 11.78 -3.24
CA GLU A 20 -3.46 11.57 -3.22
C GLU A 20 -4.19 12.88 -3.49
N VAL A 21 -3.81 13.96 -2.79
CA VAL A 21 -4.42 15.29 -2.98
C VAL A 21 -4.18 15.82 -4.39
N VAL A 22 -2.96 15.67 -4.92
CA VAL A 22 -2.61 16.14 -6.28
C VAL A 22 -3.39 15.37 -7.35
N VAL A 23 -3.45 14.04 -7.27
CA VAL A 23 -4.17 13.20 -8.22
C VAL A 23 -5.67 13.43 -8.16
N LEU A 24 -6.21 13.72 -6.97
CA LEU A 24 -7.63 14.09 -6.82
C LEU A 24 -7.93 15.47 -7.43
N ALA A 25 -6.99 16.42 -7.35
CA ALA A 25 -7.14 17.72 -7.98
C ALA A 25 -7.00 17.65 -9.52
N GLU A 26 -6.08 16.82 -10.02
CA GLU A 26 -5.77 16.69 -11.44
C GLU A 26 -5.74 15.23 -11.90
N PRO A 27 -6.92 14.58 -12.05
CA PRO A 27 -7.01 13.14 -12.35
C PRO A 27 -6.53 12.75 -13.75
N HIS A 28 -6.35 13.74 -14.64
CA HIS A 28 -5.86 13.54 -16.00
C HIS A 28 -4.34 13.63 -16.11
N ASP A 29 -3.64 14.09 -15.05
CA ASP A 29 -2.18 14.05 -15.05
C ASP A 29 -1.67 12.64 -14.78
N LEU A 30 -1.23 11.99 -15.86
CA LEU A 30 -0.70 10.63 -15.82
C LEU A 30 0.64 10.54 -15.05
N ALA A 31 1.41 11.63 -14.98
CA ALA A 31 2.69 11.63 -14.26
C ALA A 31 2.44 11.58 -12.74
N SER A 32 1.57 12.46 -12.23
CA SER A 32 1.14 12.44 -10.82
C SER A 32 0.53 11.10 -10.42
N ARG A 33 -0.30 10.50 -11.30
CA ARG A 33 -0.89 9.18 -11.07
C ARG A 33 0.16 8.08 -10.97
N ARG A 34 1.13 8.05 -11.89
CA ARG A 34 2.24 7.08 -11.83
C ARG A 34 3.06 7.24 -10.56
N HIS A 35 3.36 8.46 -10.14
CA HIS A 35 4.08 8.70 -8.90
C HIS A 35 3.31 8.22 -7.66
N LEU A 36 1.98 8.41 -7.63
CA LEU A 36 1.14 7.84 -6.57
C LEU A 36 1.20 6.31 -6.57
N GLU A 37 1.08 5.68 -7.75
CA GLU A 37 1.13 4.24 -7.94
C GLU A 37 2.50 3.64 -7.53
N ASP A 38 3.61 4.32 -7.86
CA ASP A 38 4.96 3.88 -7.48
C ASP A 38 5.17 3.89 -5.96
N VAL A 39 4.69 4.94 -5.28
CA VAL A 39 4.75 5.05 -3.82
C VAL A 39 3.86 3.98 -3.18
N ALA A 40 2.65 3.77 -3.71
CA ALA A 40 1.75 2.72 -3.27
C ALA A 40 2.38 1.33 -3.40
N TYR A 41 2.99 1.03 -4.55
CA TYR A 41 3.68 -0.24 -4.80
C TYR A 41 4.83 -0.46 -3.82
N THR A 42 5.62 0.59 -3.55
CA THR A 42 6.71 0.53 -2.57
C THR A 42 6.18 0.18 -1.17
N LEU A 43 5.09 0.82 -0.72
CA LEU A 43 4.46 0.50 0.56
C LEU A 43 3.97 -0.96 0.61
N CYS A 44 3.33 -1.44 -0.46
CA CYS A 44 2.90 -2.84 -0.57
C CYS A 44 4.06 -3.83 -0.38
N VAL A 45 5.19 -3.59 -1.06
CA VAL A 45 6.39 -4.45 -0.93
C VAL A 45 6.98 -4.38 0.48
N LEU A 46 7.12 -3.18 1.05
CA LEU A 46 7.73 -3.02 2.38
C LEU A 46 6.87 -3.65 3.49
N MET A 47 5.55 -3.56 3.38
CA MET A 47 4.61 -4.10 4.38
C MET A 47 4.16 -5.54 4.08
N GLY A 48 4.63 -6.12 2.97
CA GLY A 48 4.28 -7.48 2.55
C GLY A 48 2.79 -7.65 2.19
N GLN A 49 2.12 -6.58 1.79
CA GLN A 49 0.68 -6.57 1.47
C GLN A 49 0.43 -6.58 -0.04
N ARG A 50 -0.74 -7.11 -0.44
CA ARG A 50 -1.14 -7.17 -1.85
C ARG A 50 -1.95 -5.96 -2.32
N THR A 51 -2.48 -5.19 -1.38
CA THR A 51 -3.30 -4.01 -1.68
C THR A 51 -2.71 -2.78 -0.99
N THR A 52 -2.86 -1.62 -1.63
CA THR A 52 -2.40 -0.34 -1.09
C THR A 52 -3.07 -0.02 0.24
N ARG A 53 -4.36 -0.36 0.40
CA ARG A 53 -5.12 -0.11 1.62
C ARG A 53 -4.56 -0.91 2.80
N ASP A 54 -4.33 -2.20 2.61
CA ASP A 54 -3.77 -3.07 3.65
C ASP A 54 -2.33 -2.63 3.97
N ALA A 55 -1.56 -2.24 2.95
CA ALA A 55 -0.21 -1.72 3.13
C ALA A 55 -0.17 -0.45 3.98
N ILE A 56 -1.08 0.51 3.72
CA ILE A 56 -1.17 1.73 4.53
C ILE A 56 -1.56 1.42 5.97
N THR A 57 -2.52 0.51 6.16
CA THR A 57 -2.98 0.11 7.50
C THR A 57 -1.85 -0.52 8.30
N GLU A 58 -1.11 -1.46 7.69
CA GLU A 58 0.04 -2.12 8.31
C GLU A 58 1.18 -1.12 8.56
N ALA A 59 1.42 -0.16 7.65
CA ALA A 59 2.41 0.89 7.84
C ALA A 59 2.05 1.83 8.99
N GLU A 60 0.78 2.25 9.11
CA GLU A 60 0.29 3.06 10.23
C GLU A 60 0.41 2.30 11.56
N PHE A 61 0.15 1.00 11.56
CA PHE A 61 0.37 0.13 12.72
C PHE A 61 1.87 0.00 13.05
N TYR A 62 2.72 -0.20 12.04
CA TYR A 62 4.17 -0.31 12.18
C TYR A 62 4.83 0.94 12.77
N LEU A 63 4.30 2.12 12.42
CA LEU A 63 4.72 3.42 12.97
C LEU A 63 4.08 3.75 14.32
N GLY A 64 3.11 2.96 14.78
CA GLY A 64 2.37 3.21 16.00
C GLY A 64 1.40 4.39 15.92
N TRP A 65 0.97 4.76 14.71
CA TRP A 65 0.01 5.85 14.47
C TRP A 65 -1.43 5.41 14.72
N ALA A 66 -1.73 4.14 14.44
CA ALA A 66 -2.97 3.52 14.85
C ALA A 66 -2.77 2.83 16.21
N ARG A 67 -3.58 3.19 17.21
CA ARG A 67 -3.80 2.29 18.36
C ARG A 67 -4.30 0.99 17.77
N SER A 68 -3.57 -0.10 18.00
CA SER A 68 -3.84 -1.47 17.55
C SER A 68 -5.34 -1.79 17.47
N VAL A 69 -5.97 -1.52 16.33
CA VAL A 69 -7.15 -2.25 15.93
C VAL A 69 -6.56 -3.51 15.35
N VAL A 70 -6.61 -4.59 16.11
CA VAL A 70 -6.25 -5.92 15.63
C VAL A 70 -6.83 -6.08 14.22
N PRO A 71 -6.01 -6.23 13.17
CA PRO A 71 -6.56 -6.53 11.87
C PRO A 71 -7.29 -7.87 12.01
N ALA A 72 -8.47 -7.97 11.38
CA ALA A 72 -9.29 -9.16 11.35
C ALA A 72 -8.57 -10.29 10.57
N ALA A 73 -7.46 -10.79 11.11
CA ALA A 73 -6.67 -11.88 10.57
C ALA A 73 -7.35 -13.25 10.79
N ASP A 74 -8.61 -13.28 11.21
CA ASP A 74 -9.43 -14.49 11.33
C ASP A 74 -10.57 -14.55 10.28
N VAL A 75 -10.34 -14.06 9.07
CA VAL A 75 -11.13 -14.50 7.90
C VAL A 75 -10.19 -15.18 6.91
N MET A 76 -9.65 -16.32 7.36
CA MET A 76 -9.23 -17.38 6.47
C MET A 76 -10.49 -18.09 5.94
N THR A 77 -11.23 -17.45 5.01
CA THR A 77 -12.08 -18.22 4.11
C THR A 77 -11.18 -18.86 3.07
N ARG A 78 -10.73 -20.08 3.38
CA ARG A 78 -10.42 -21.08 2.38
C ARG A 78 -11.72 -21.41 1.65
N ASP A 79 -12.03 -20.66 0.61
CA ASP A 79 -12.90 -21.15 -0.46
C ASP A 79 -12.12 -21.13 -1.76
N GLY A 80 -11.82 -22.33 -2.24
CA GLY A 80 -11.10 -22.55 -3.47
C GLY A 80 -11.98 -22.17 -4.66
N GLY A 81 -11.59 -21.13 -5.40
CA GLY A 81 -12.27 -20.78 -6.63
C GLY A 81 -11.53 -19.73 -7.43
N LYS A 82 -10.60 -20.17 -8.30
CA LYS A 82 -10.02 -19.40 -9.42
C LYS A 82 -9.43 -18.02 -9.06
N GLN A 83 -8.26 -17.99 -8.42
CA GLN A 83 -7.34 -16.87 -8.65
C GLN A 83 -6.55 -17.15 -9.93
N SER A 84 -7.20 -16.86 -11.07
CA SER A 84 -6.53 -16.81 -12.36
C SER A 84 -5.32 -15.89 -12.24
N ARG A 85 -4.14 -16.49 -12.39
CA ARG A 85 -2.87 -15.81 -12.53
C ARG A 85 -2.93 -14.96 -13.78
N VAL A 86 -3.29 -13.68 -13.65
CA VAL A 86 -2.99 -12.67 -14.65
C VAL A 86 -2.03 -11.68 -13.99
N PHE A 87 -0.79 -12.16 -13.85
CA PHE A 87 0.37 -11.30 -13.83
C PHE A 87 0.52 -10.77 -15.27
N SER A 88 -0.29 -9.78 -15.64
CA SER A 88 -0.19 -9.13 -16.95
C SER A 88 0.84 -8.00 -16.84
N GLY A 89 2.12 -8.38 -16.90
CA GLY A 89 3.21 -7.47 -17.19
C GLY A 89 3.48 -7.46 -18.70
N PRO A 90 3.86 -6.32 -19.29
CA PRO A 90 3.84 -6.12 -20.74
C PRO A 90 5.02 -6.79 -21.44
N ARG A 91 4.76 -7.35 -22.63
CA ARG A 91 5.74 -7.53 -23.71
C ARG A 91 5.12 -7.05 -25.01
#